data_AF-A0A2R6C9S6-F1
#
_entry.id   AF-A0A2R6C9S6-F1
#
_cell.length_a   1.000
_cell.length_b   1.000
_cell.length_c   1.000
_cell.angle_alpha   90.00
_cell.angle_beta   90.00
_cell.angle_gamma   90.00
#
_symmetry.space_group_name_H-M   'P 1'
#
loop_
_entity.id
_entity.type
_entity.pdbx_description
1 polymer ?
#
loop_
_entity_poly.entity_id
_entity_poly.type
_entity_poly.pdbx_seq_one_letter_code
_entity_poly.pdbx_strand_id
1 'polypeptide(L)'
;MFYVSIVKFTVSGIYSSALSKLLLDRGYQPTKLSNTLVERLGGQGAGKDEPDVVIKDMSRWQGVIVIGDQAKTVADTIVQELGTVAQFYLPKVYGAVFKPSIVERIRNGIILELEDRRGLLKTRGDNVGLVQVTGYARSVSKLLVTPAVRVRFGGAEAERTGRLIEDPPLPSGWRWRRRGSDEENTEVASKANDLEEMLTSPEIPDGRCVLPGKDYVELVFGLEAKELLDVWRSKVTPTIHGHHYLKSLGPEYSALVYFAEAVRDRIEDKLDEYLKDTVVKGVYPRSGEEVKIFHMKPDGNDVELSSGYVLHSDENTIIVKRTMKSRGEYDGIEAERRIGDYAITEFKLNEWYYVTTYFRRDGAEIGKYANICTPPEASKV
;
A
#
# COMPACT_ATOMS: atom_id res chain seq x y z
N MET A 1 -34.17 17.67 7.66
CA MET A 1 -33.85 16.69 6.61
C MET A 1 -32.33 16.74 6.44
N PHE A 2 -31.60 15.85 7.12
CA PHE A 2 -30.14 15.78 6.96
C PHE A 2 -29.86 15.15 5.60
N TYR A 3 -29.37 15.94 4.65
CA TYR A 3 -28.79 15.40 3.42
C TYR A 3 -27.58 14.55 3.82
N VAL A 4 -27.71 13.22 3.76
CA VAL A 4 -26.53 12.37 3.80
C VAL A 4 -25.84 12.61 2.45
N SER A 5 -24.75 13.37 2.47
CA SER A 5 -23.93 13.61 1.28
C SER A 5 -23.41 12.26 0.79
N ILE A 6 -23.74 11.90 -0.45
CA ILE A 6 -23.23 10.68 -1.09
C ILE A 6 -21.72 10.81 -1.21
N VAL A 7 -20.98 9.83 -0.69
CA VAL A 7 -19.51 9.82 -0.72
C VAL A 7 -19.05 9.50 -2.14
N LYS A 8 -18.28 10.41 -2.73
CA LYS A 8 -17.71 10.28 -4.07
C LYS A 8 -16.33 9.64 -4.02
N PHE A 9 -16.05 8.73 -4.94
CA PHE A 9 -14.75 8.09 -5.03
C PHE A 9 -14.20 8.06 -6.44
N THR A 10 -12.87 8.05 -6.54
CA THR A 10 -12.15 7.65 -7.75
C THR A 10 -11.25 6.47 -7.42
N VAL A 11 -11.03 5.59 -8.39
CA VAL A 11 -10.18 4.40 -8.22
C VAL A 11 -9.34 4.16 -9.46
N SER A 12 -8.12 3.70 -9.23
CA SER A 12 -7.17 3.30 -10.27
C SER A 12 -6.40 2.07 -9.82
N GLY A 13 -5.81 1.36 -10.78
CA GLY A 13 -4.97 0.19 -10.50
C GLY A 13 -5.66 -1.14 -10.76
N ILE A 14 -5.00 -2.22 -10.36
CA ILE A 14 -5.39 -3.59 -10.73
C ILE A 14 -6.76 -3.98 -10.14
N TYR A 15 -7.11 -3.43 -8.98
CA TYR A 15 -8.36 -3.71 -8.26
C TYR A 15 -9.55 -2.84 -8.70
N SER A 16 -9.32 -1.91 -9.62
CA SER A 16 -10.26 -0.82 -9.92
C SER A 16 -11.63 -1.29 -10.38
N SER A 17 -11.71 -2.28 -11.28
CA SER A 17 -13.01 -2.77 -11.79
C SER A 17 -13.83 -3.46 -10.70
N ALA A 18 -13.19 -4.28 -9.86
CA ALA A 18 -13.84 -4.96 -8.75
C ALA A 18 -14.34 -3.97 -7.69
N LEU A 19 -13.45 -3.08 -7.23
CA LEU A 19 -13.78 -2.09 -6.20
C LEU A 19 -14.81 -1.07 -6.68
N SER A 20 -14.76 -0.65 -7.95
CA SER A 20 -15.79 0.22 -8.51
C SER A 20 -17.16 -0.42 -8.44
N LYS A 21 -17.29 -1.70 -8.83
CA LYS A 21 -18.59 -2.39 -8.79
C LYS A 21 -19.07 -2.60 -7.36
N LEU A 22 -18.19 -3.05 -6.47
CA LEU A 22 -18.47 -3.26 -5.05
C LEU A 22 -18.99 -1.96 -4.42
N LEU A 23 -18.26 -0.86 -4.54
CA LEU A 23 -18.62 0.41 -3.91
C LEU A 23 -19.88 1.03 -4.54
N LEU A 24 -20.05 0.93 -5.86
CA LEU A 24 -21.28 1.40 -6.53
C LEU A 24 -22.53 0.69 -5.98
N ASP A 25 -22.46 -0.63 -5.80
CA ASP A 25 -23.57 -1.42 -5.24
C ASP A 25 -23.85 -1.09 -3.77
N ARG A 26 -22.89 -0.46 -3.07
CA ARG A 26 -23.03 0.05 -1.70
C ARG A 26 -23.40 1.51 -1.60
N GLY A 27 -23.81 2.12 -2.71
CA GLY A 27 -24.34 3.48 -2.74
C GLY A 27 -23.27 4.57 -2.76
N TYR A 28 -22.00 4.23 -2.98
CA TYR A 28 -20.95 5.22 -3.23
C TYR A 28 -21.02 5.69 -4.68
N GLN A 29 -20.69 6.96 -4.92
CA GLN A 29 -20.75 7.56 -6.25
C GLN A 29 -19.36 7.58 -6.92
N PRO A 30 -19.15 6.84 -8.01
CA PRO A 30 -17.90 6.96 -8.77
C PRO A 30 -17.81 8.33 -9.47
N THR A 31 -16.61 8.90 -9.55
CA THR A 31 -16.29 10.11 -10.33
C THR A 31 -14.86 10.01 -10.89
N LYS A 32 -14.58 10.75 -11.97
CA LYS A 32 -13.26 10.80 -12.63
C LYS A 32 -12.66 9.42 -12.91
N LEU A 33 -13.48 8.43 -13.28
CA LEU A 33 -12.99 7.11 -13.66
C LEU A 33 -12.41 7.14 -15.08
N SER A 34 -11.58 6.14 -15.42
CA SER A 34 -11.10 5.96 -16.79
C SER A 34 -12.24 5.58 -17.73
N ASN A 35 -12.12 5.88 -19.03
CA ASN A 35 -13.12 5.54 -20.03
C ASN A 35 -13.50 4.04 -19.98
N THR A 36 -12.52 3.16 -19.85
CA THR A 36 -12.74 1.71 -19.72
C THR A 36 -13.59 1.34 -18.50
N LEU A 37 -13.40 2.00 -17.35
CA LEU A 37 -14.23 1.75 -16.16
C LEU A 37 -15.64 2.32 -16.35
N VAL A 38 -15.76 3.50 -16.95
CA VAL A 38 -17.06 4.12 -17.26
C VAL A 38 -17.88 3.20 -18.17
N GLU A 39 -17.28 2.65 -19.23
CA GLU A 39 -17.92 1.68 -20.13
C GLU A 39 -18.39 0.43 -19.37
N ARG A 40 -17.51 -0.17 -18.55
CA ARG A 40 -17.83 -1.36 -17.73
C ARG A 40 -18.94 -1.14 -16.72
N LEU A 41 -19.13 0.09 -16.26
CA LEU A 41 -20.16 0.45 -15.26
C LEU A 41 -21.40 1.09 -15.90
N GLY A 42 -21.57 0.99 -17.22
CA GLY A 42 -22.75 1.52 -17.92
C GLY A 42 -22.88 3.04 -17.86
N GLY A 43 -21.76 3.76 -17.94
CA GLY A 43 -21.72 5.23 -17.95
C GLY A 43 -21.50 5.90 -16.59
N GLN A 44 -21.56 5.13 -15.50
CA GLN A 44 -21.27 5.65 -14.16
C GLN A 44 -19.78 6.02 -14.02
N GLY A 45 -19.48 7.09 -13.29
CA GLY A 45 -18.09 7.52 -13.05
C GLY A 45 -17.52 8.54 -14.04
N ALA A 46 -18.29 8.94 -15.06
CA ALA A 46 -17.91 9.97 -16.03
C ALA A 46 -17.92 11.41 -15.47
N GLY A 47 -18.38 11.59 -14.22
CA GLY A 47 -18.40 12.88 -13.54
C GLY A 47 -17.02 13.52 -13.43
N LYS A 48 -17.01 14.86 -13.33
CA LYS A 48 -15.78 15.67 -13.17
C LYS A 48 -15.62 16.25 -11.77
N ASP A 49 -16.55 15.96 -10.87
CA ASP A 49 -16.50 16.40 -9.48
C ASP A 49 -15.26 15.86 -8.79
N GLU A 50 -14.71 16.64 -7.86
CA GLU A 50 -13.64 16.16 -6.99
C GLU A 50 -14.13 14.98 -6.14
N PRO A 51 -13.33 13.90 -6.02
CA PRO A 51 -13.68 12.77 -5.18
C PRO A 51 -13.41 13.10 -3.70
N ASP A 52 -14.28 12.60 -2.82
CA ASP A 52 -14.03 12.61 -1.37
C ASP A 52 -12.96 11.58 -0.98
N VAL A 53 -12.82 10.53 -1.79
CA VAL A 53 -11.91 9.41 -1.58
C VAL A 53 -11.18 9.01 -2.87
N VAL A 54 -9.87 8.88 -2.80
CA VAL A 54 -9.00 8.36 -3.85
C VAL A 54 -8.49 6.99 -3.45
N ILE A 55 -8.73 5.99 -4.30
CA ILE A 55 -8.25 4.62 -4.12
C ILE A 55 -7.21 4.31 -5.20
N LYS A 56 -6.06 3.80 -4.78
CA LYS A 56 -4.96 3.41 -5.69
C LYS A 56 -4.23 2.19 -5.17
N ASP A 57 -3.50 1.49 -6.04
CA ASP A 57 -2.69 0.34 -5.62
C ASP A 57 -1.60 0.71 -4.59
N MET A 58 -1.28 -0.23 -3.72
CA MET A 58 -0.08 -0.20 -2.87
C MET A 58 1.21 -0.43 -3.69
N SER A 59 2.36 -0.06 -3.13
CA SER A 59 3.70 -0.13 -3.76
C SER A 59 4.25 -1.56 -4.01
N ARG A 60 3.42 -2.59 -3.90
CA ARG A 60 3.68 -4.00 -4.27
C ARG A 60 2.44 -4.70 -4.84
N TRP A 61 1.40 -3.94 -5.19
CA TRP A 61 0.11 -4.45 -5.67
C TRP A 61 -0.61 -5.47 -4.77
N GLN A 62 -0.17 -5.66 -3.51
CA GLN A 62 -0.79 -6.58 -2.54
C GLN A 62 -2.07 -6.02 -1.90
N GLY A 63 -2.60 -4.92 -2.41
CA GLY A 63 -3.71 -4.22 -1.82
C GLY A 63 -3.86 -2.80 -2.35
N VAL A 64 -4.64 -1.99 -1.64
CA VAL A 64 -4.92 -0.60 -2.01
C VAL A 64 -4.67 0.38 -0.86
N ILE A 65 -4.41 1.62 -1.24
CA ILE A 65 -4.36 2.78 -0.38
C ILE A 65 -5.64 3.59 -0.62
N VAL A 66 -6.37 3.90 0.45
CA VAL A 66 -7.58 4.71 0.46
C VAL A 66 -7.25 6.03 1.15
N ILE A 67 -7.44 7.15 0.45
CA ILE A 67 -7.05 8.50 0.91
C ILE A 67 -8.23 9.44 0.77
N GLY A 68 -8.53 10.25 1.79
CA GLY A 68 -9.65 11.19 1.73
C GLY A 68 -10.27 11.46 3.09
N ASP A 69 -11.23 12.38 3.17
CA ASP A 69 -11.90 12.64 4.47
C ASP A 69 -12.82 11.49 4.89
N GLN A 70 -13.32 10.73 3.93
CA GLN A 70 -14.19 9.56 4.14
C GLN A 70 -13.44 8.23 3.92
N ALA A 71 -12.09 8.26 3.93
CA ALA A 71 -11.28 7.08 3.63
C ALA A 71 -11.54 5.92 4.59
N LYS A 72 -11.67 6.20 5.90
CA LYS A 72 -11.96 5.17 6.90
C LYS A 72 -13.33 4.50 6.63
N THR A 73 -14.36 5.29 6.36
CA THR A 73 -15.71 4.80 6.03
C THR A 73 -15.72 3.88 4.80
N VAL A 74 -15.06 4.31 3.73
CA VAL A 74 -14.94 3.49 2.50
C VAL A 74 -14.13 2.22 2.77
N ALA A 75 -13.02 2.33 3.49
CA ALA A 75 -12.17 1.20 3.82
C ALA A 75 -12.89 0.16 4.67
N ASP A 76 -13.68 0.58 5.66
CA ASP A 76 -14.46 -0.32 6.51
C ASP A 76 -15.50 -1.10 5.71
N THR A 77 -16.13 -0.46 4.70
CA THR A 77 -17.03 -1.15 3.79
C THR A 77 -16.29 -2.21 2.97
N ILE A 78 -15.09 -1.90 2.46
CA ILE A 78 -14.27 -2.87 1.71
C ILE A 78 -13.90 -4.06 2.61
N VAL A 79 -13.48 -3.80 3.85
CA VAL A 79 -13.13 -4.85 4.83
C VAL A 79 -14.34 -5.73 5.14
N GLN A 80 -15.51 -5.14 5.37
CA GLN A 80 -16.75 -5.89 5.61
C GLN A 80 -17.12 -6.82 4.45
N GLU A 81 -16.87 -6.40 3.22
CA GLU A 81 -17.20 -7.16 2.02
C GLU A 81 -16.23 -8.27 1.65
N LEU A 82 -14.95 -8.06 1.94
CA LEU A 82 -13.90 -8.98 1.54
C LEU A 82 -13.43 -9.87 2.69
N GLY A 83 -13.83 -9.57 3.93
CA GLY A 83 -13.45 -10.31 5.13
C GLY A 83 -11.97 -10.18 5.45
N THR A 84 -11.14 -11.03 4.86
CA THR A 84 -9.74 -11.25 5.23
C THR A 84 -8.82 -10.19 4.65
N VAL A 85 -8.94 -9.00 5.22
CA VAL A 85 -8.21 -7.79 4.83
C VAL A 85 -7.51 -7.21 6.06
N ALA A 86 -6.19 -7.07 5.99
CA ALA A 86 -5.47 -6.34 7.04
C ALA A 86 -5.58 -4.83 6.79
N GLN A 87 -6.00 -4.09 7.82
CA GLN A 87 -6.20 -2.66 7.75
C GLN A 87 -5.17 -1.91 8.60
N PHE A 88 -4.48 -0.95 8.00
CA PHE A 88 -3.61 -0.01 8.70
C PHE A 88 -4.11 1.42 8.49
N TYR A 89 -4.44 2.11 9.58
CA TYR A 89 -5.10 3.42 9.54
C TYR A 89 -4.24 4.51 10.17
N LEU A 90 -4.10 5.63 9.45
CA LEU A 90 -3.49 6.86 9.92
C LEU A 90 -4.47 8.04 9.74
N PRO A 91 -5.02 8.58 10.83
CA PRO A 91 -5.97 9.69 10.76
C PRO A 91 -5.28 10.98 10.33
N LYS A 92 -5.90 11.74 9.42
CA LYS A 92 -5.50 13.10 9.00
C LYS A 92 -4.01 13.32 8.70
N VAL A 93 -3.29 12.28 8.26
CA VAL A 93 -1.84 12.35 8.06
C VAL A 93 -1.44 12.62 6.61
N TYR A 94 -2.20 12.15 5.62
CA TYR A 94 -1.76 12.23 4.23
C TYR A 94 -1.91 13.66 3.70
N GLY A 95 -0.81 14.23 3.21
CA GLY A 95 -0.77 15.64 2.81
C GLY A 95 -0.64 16.60 3.99
N ALA A 96 -0.58 16.12 5.23
CA ALA A 96 -0.34 16.96 6.40
C ALA A 96 1.03 17.64 6.29
N VAL A 97 1.10 18.89 6.73
CA VAL A 97 2.32 19.71 6.72
C VAL A 97 2.79 19.89 8.16
N PHE A 98 4.08 19.69 8.36
CA PHE A 98 4.75 19.81 9.65
C PHE A 98 5.88 20.82 9.56
N LYS A 99 6.13 21.50 10.68
CA LYS A 99 7.40 22.16 10.99
C LYS A 99 8.24 21.12 11.75
N PRO A 100 9.15 20.37 11.11
CA PRO A 100 9.77 19.20 11.73
C PRO A 100 10.98 19.58 12.61
N SER A 101 11.33 18.73 13.57
CA SER A 101 12.67 18.75 14.18
C SER A 101 13.53 17.60 13.65
N ILE A 102 14.84 17.79 13.56
CA ILE A 102 15.77 16.76 13.10
C ILE A 102 16.13 15.86 14.29
N VAL A 103 15.85 14.56 14.16
CA VAL A 103 16.23 13.54 15.15
C VAL A 103 17.61 12.96 14.82
N GLU A 104 17.79 12.52 13.58
CA GLU A 104 19.00 11.81 13.17
C GLU A 104 19.27 11.99 11.67
N ARG A 105 20.53 12.11 11.28
CA ARG A 105 20.95 12.04 9.87
C ARG A 105 21.48 10.65 9.56
N ILE A 106 20.88 10.00 8.57
CA ILE A 106 21.25 8.65 8.14
C ILE A 106 21.84 8.67 6.72
N ARG A 107 22.50 7.59 6.31
CA ARG A 107 23.19 7.49 4.99
C ARG A 107 22.31 7.90 3.79
N ASN A 108 21.00 7.63 3.88
CA ASN A 108 20.04 7.79 2.79
C ASN A 108 18.93 8.83 3.09
N GLY A 109 19.13 9.72 4.06
CA GLY A 109 18.13 10.75 4.38
C GLY A 109 18.23 11.31 5.79
N ILE A 110 17.14 11.91 6.23
CA ILE A 110 17.01 12.53 7.55
C ILE A 110 15.78 11.96 8.23
N ILE A 111 15.93 11.57 9.49
CA ILE A 111 14.83 11.19 10.36
C ILE A 111 14.33 12.44 11.08
N LEU A 112 13.04 12.71 10.95
CA LEU A 112 12.37 13.87 11.51
C LEU A 112 11.37 13.46 12.59
N GLU A 113 11.21 14.29 13.61
CA GLU A 113 10.11 14.17 14.58
C GLU A 113 8.88 14.91 14.02
N LEU A 114 7.73 14.24 14.03
CA LEU A 114 6.44 14.70 13.51
C LEU A 114 5.36 14.36 14.56
N GLU A 115 5.29 15.16 15.62
CA GLU A 115 4.45 14.98 16.80
C GLU A 115 4.64 13.63 17.50
N ASP A 116 3.82 12.63 17.17
CA ASP A 116 3.83 11.29 17.76
C ASP A 116 4.56 10.26 16.87
N ARG A 117 5.08 10.69 15.71
CA ARG A 117 5.64 9.80 14.68
C ARG A 117 6.96 10.31 14.12
N ARG A 118 7.71 9.38 13.51
CA ARG A 118 8.94 9.69 12.77
C ARG A 118 8.70 9.77 11.27
N GLY A 119 9.24 10.82 10.66
CA GLY A 119 9.31 11.00 9.22
C GLY A 119 10.65 10.57 8.63
N LEU A 120 10.65 10.05 7.40
CA LEU A 120 11.83 9.81 6.58
C LEU A 120 11.83 10.79 5.41
N LEU A 121 12.77 11.72 5.44
CA LEU A 121 13.04 12.66 4.36
C LEU A 121 14.22 12.14 3.52
N LYS A 122 13.95 11.71 2.28
CA LYS A 122 14.97 11.18 1.35
C LYS A 122 15.76 12.31 0.64
N THR A 123 16.35 13.24 1.39
CA THR A 123 17.21 14.29 0.84
C THR A 123 18.51 14.43 1.63
N ARG A 124 19.51 15.05 1.00
CA ARG A 124 20.80 15.42 1.59
C ARG A 124 20.89 16.94 1.60
N GLY A 125 20.34 17.56 2.62
CA GLY A 125 20.38 19.01 2.81
C GLY A 125 20.45 19.36 4.28
N ASP A 126 21.06 20.49 4.60
CA ASP A 126 21.28 20.89 6.00
C ASP A 126 20.07 21.59 6.60
N ASN A 127 19.35 22.37 5.79
CA ASN A 127 18.16 23.08 6.21
C ASN A 127 16.88 22.32 5.82
N VAL A 128 16.04 22.02 6.81
CA VAL A 128 14.73 21.39 6.62
C VAL A 128 13.68 22.39 7.04
N GLY A 129 13.00 23.00 6.06
CA GLY A 129 11.83 23.82 6.33
C GLY A 129 10.58 22.96 6.57
N LEU A 130 9.42 23.47 6.16
CA LEU A 130 8.19 22.67 6.17
C LEU A 130 8.34 21.38 5.36
N VAL A 131 7.74 20.31 5.86
CA VAL A 131 7.65 19.03 5.16
C VAL A 131 6.20 18.57 5.06
N GLN A 132 5.86 17.97 3.92
CA GLN A 132 4.54 17.42 3.66
C GLN A 132 4.60 15.89 3.59
N VAL A 133 3.64 15.23 4.23
CA VAL A 133 3.49 13.78 4.20
C VAL A 133 2.94 13.33 2.84
N THR A 134 3.58 12.34 2.25
CA THR A 134 3.26 11.77 0.92
C THR A 134 2.87 10.30 0.97
N GLY A 135 2.99 9.66 2.13
CA GLY A 135 2.64 8.25 2.33
C GLY A 135 3.34 7.67 3.55
N TYR A 136 3.41 6.35 3.60
CA TYR A 136 4.01 5.60 4.70
C TYR A 136 4.95 4.52 4.16
N ALA A 137 6.07 4.29 4.84
CA ALA A 137 7.04 3.26 4.51
C ALA A 137 7.04 2.17 5.57
N ARG A 138 6.31 1.09 5.28
CA ARG A 138 6.12 -0.07 6.16
C ARG A 138 7.41 -0.77 6.58
N SER A 139 8.41 -0.80 5.70
CA SER A 139 9.70 -1.47 5.96
C SER A 139 10.57 -0.78 7.02
N VAL A 140 10.30 0.49 7.32
CA VAL A 140 11.06 1.29 8.30
C VAL A 140 10.15 1.99 9.30
N SER A 141 8.85 1.71 9.23
CA SER A 141 7.79 2.23 10.11
C SER A 141 7.74 3.76 10.19
N LYS A 142 7.93 4.45 9.07
CA LYS A 142 8.06 5.92 9.03
C LYS A 142 7.15 6.56 8.00
N LEU A 143 6.69 7.78 8.30
CA LEU A 143 6.01 8.62 7.31
C LEU A 143 6.99 9.03 6.22
N LEU A 144 6.59 8.92 4.96
CA LEU A 144 7.36 9.44 3.84
C LEU A 144 7.03 10.91 3.67
N VAL A 145 8.05 11.78 3.73
CA VAL A 145 7.86 13.23 3.64
C VAL A 145 8.69 13.86 2.54
N THR A 146 8.22 15.00 2.04
CA THR A 146 8.86 15.82 1.00
C THR A 146 8.96 17.27 1.46
N PRO A 147 10.01 18.01 1.11
CA PRO A 147 10.09 19.45 1.37
C PRO A 147 9.32 20.27 0.33
N ALA A 148 8.87 19.64 -0.76
CA ALA A 148 8.04 20.26 -1.80
C ALA A 148 6.57 20.31 -1.34
N VAL A 149 6.28 21.18 -0.39
CA VAL A 149 4.94 21.38 0.17
C VAL A 149 4.00 21.92 -0.91
N ARG A 150 2.83 21.31 -1.06
CA ARG A 150 1.80 21.72 -2.01
C ARG A 150 0.51 22.10 -1.29
N VAL A 151 -0.08 23.20 -1.73
CA VAL A 151 -1.42 23.61 -1.33
C VAL A 151 -2.33 23.62 -2.55
N ARG A 152 -3.58 23.18 -2.35
CA ARG A 152 -4.60 23.07 -3.39
C ARG A 152 -5.93 23.59 -2.88
N PHE A 153 -6.68 24.19 -3.78
CA PHE A 153 -8.08 24.53 -3.56
C PHE A 153 -8.78 24.58 -4.92
N GLY A 154 -9.84 23.79 -5.08
CA GLY A 154 -10.50 23.60 -6.37
C GLY A 154 -9.50 23.23 -7.49
N GLY A 155 -9.54 23.97 -8.59
CA GLY A 155 -8.63 23.83 -9.72
C GLY A 155 -7.23 24.43 -9.54
N ALA A 156 -6.98 25.19 -8.47
CA ALA A 156 -5.71 25.88 -8.24
C ALA A 156 -4.72 25.06 -7.38
N GLU A 157 -3.43 25.18 -7.69
CA GLU A 157 -2.35 24.48 -6.99
C GLU A 157 -1.05 25.32 -6.98
N ALA A 158 -0.43 25.45 -5.81
CA ALA A 158 0.89 26.05 -5.64
C ALA A 158 1.84 25.09 -4.91
N GLU A 159 3.15 25.26 -5.14
CA GLU A 159 4.21 24.44 -4.55
C GLU A 159 5.33 25.31 -3.99
N ARG A 160 5.78 25.00 -2.77
CA ARG A 160 6.96 25.55 -2.14
C ARG A 160 8.22 24.92 -2.74
N THR A 161 9.13 25.74 -3.27
CA THR A 161 10.30 25.27 -4.02
C THR A 161 11.60 25.31 -3.23
N GLY A 162 11.61 25.94 -2.06
CA GLY A 162 12.81 26.13 -1.23
C GLY A 162 13.89 27.03 -1.87
N ARG A 163 13.57 27.66 -3.01
CA ARG A 163 14.41 28.63 -3.73
C ARG A 163 13.71 29.97 -3.67
N LEU A 164 14.43 31.08 -3.72
CA LEU A 164 13.83 32.41 -3.84
C LEU A 164 13.22 32.56 -5.24
N ILE A 165 11.88 32.55 -5.31
CA ILE A 165 11.08 32.72 -6.52
C ILE A 165 9.98 33.73 -6.20
N GLU A 166 9.79 34.72 -7.06
CA GLU A 166 8.71 35.71 -6.94
C GLU A 166 7.61 35.38 -7.95
N ASP A 167 6.44 34.95 -7.48
CA ASP A 167 5.27 34.60 -8.31
C ASP A 167 3.97 35.06 -7.65
N PRO A 168 3.75 36.39 -7.56
CA PRO A 168 2.63 36.96 -6.81
C PRO A 168 1.27 36.45 -7.32
N PRO A 169 0.26 36.32 -6.42
CA PRO A 169 0.26 36.76 -5.02
C PRO A 169 0.83 35.73 -4.03
N LEU A 170 1.58 34.71 -4.48
CA LEU A 170 2.22 33.75 -3.59
C LEU A 170 3.38 34.40 -2.82
N PRO A 171 3.68 33.94 -1.59
CA PRO A 171 4.88 34.37 -0.87
C PRO A 171 6.16 33.92 -1.56
N SER A 172 7.27 34.60 -1.25
CA SER A 172 8.57 34.30 -1.84
C SER A 172 8.95 32.83 -1.64
N GLY A 173 9.38 32.21 -2.73
CA GLY A 173 9.80 30.81 -2.80
C GLY A 173 8.71 29.78 -3.07
N TRP A 174 7.50 30.25 -3.34
CA TRP A 174 6.42 29.47 -3.93
C TRP A 174 6.31 29.73 -5.43
N ARG A 175 5.65 28.80 -6.12
CA ARG A 175 5.26 28.96 -7.53
C ARG A 175 3.90 28.35 -7.78
N TRP A 176 3.20 28.87 -8.78
CA TRP A 176 2.00 28.21 -9.30
C TRP A 176 2.37 26.93 -10.04
N ARG A 177 1.61 25.86 -9.79
CA ARG A 177 1.58 24.65 -10.63
C ARG A 177 0.41 24.68 -11.59
N ARG A 178 -0.71 25.20 -11.12
CA ARG A 178 -1.93 25.41 -11.90
C ARG A 178 -2.69 26.58 -11.29
N ARG A 179 -3.17 27.49 -12.14
CA ARG A 179 -4.09 28.55 -11.73
C ARG A 179 -5.52 28.09 -12.00
N GLY A 180 -6.42 28.42 -11.08
CA GLY A 180 -7.87 28.25 -11.21
C GLY A 180 -8.55 29.60 -11.43
N SER A 181 -9.80 29.72 -10.98
CA SER A 181 -10.52 30.98 -10.83
C SER A 181 -9.81 31.92 -9.83
N ASP A 182 -10.16 33.20 -9.85
CA ASP A 182 -9.55 34.20 -8.96
C ASP A 182 -9.81 33.90 -7.47
N GLU A 183 -11.00 33.38 -7.14
CA GLU A 183 -11.33 32.90 -5.80
C GLU A 183 -10.43 31.73 -5.38
N GLU A 184 -10.26 30.73 -6.25
CA GLU A 184 -9.41 29.57 -5.98
C GLU A 184 -7.93 29.96 -5.82
N ASN A 185 -7.45 30.88 -6.66
CA ASN A 185 -6.09 31.40 -6.59
C ASN A 185 -5.88 32.20 -5.29
N THR A 186 -6.88 32.97 -4.85
CA THR A 186 -6.81 33.73 -3.59
C THR A 186 -6.72 32.80 -2.39
N GLU A 187 -7.54 31.75 -2.35
CA GLU A 187 -7.51 30.73 -1.30
C GLU A 187 -6.19 29.96 -1.24
N VAL A 188 -5.63 29.58 -2.40
CA VAL A 188 -4.32 28.93 -2.45
C VAL A 188 -3.21 29.87 -1.97
N ALA A 189 -3.25 31.15 -2.36
CA ALA A 189 -2.27 32.13 -1.92
C ALA A 189 -2.37 32.40 -0.41
N SER A 190 -3.57 32.50 0.15
CA SER A 190 -3.78 32.63 1.60
C SER A 190 -3.12 31.47 2.35
N LYS A 191 -3.43 30.23 1.97
CA LYS A 191 -2.84 29.03 2.60
C LYS A 191 -1.33 28.98 2.50
N ALA A 192 -0.75 29.44 1.38
CA ALA A 192 0.70 29.50 1.23
C ALA A 192 1.33 30.53 2.17
N ASN A 193 0.70 31.71 2.32
CA ASN A 193 1.13 32.75 3.26
C ASN A 193 1.04 32.28 4.71
N ASP A 194 -0.10 31.69 5.11
CA ASP A 194 -0.30 31.16 6.46
C ASP A 194 0.78 30.13 6.83
N LEU A 195 1.17 29.26 5.89
CA LEU A 195 2.22 28.27 6.11
C LEU A 195 3.60 28.90 6.31
N GLU A 196 3.97 29.95 5.55
CA GLU A 196 5.25 30.66 5.77
C GLU A 196 5.26 31.43 7.10
N GLU A 197 4.12 32.01 7.49
CA GLU A 197 3.95 32.62 8.82
C GLU A 197 4.14 31.57 9.93
N MET A 198 3.51 30.40 9.80
CA MET A 198 3.65 29.30 10.77
C MET A 198 5.09 28.75 10.84
N LEU A 199 5.80 28.68 9.71
CA LEU A 199 7.19 28.26 9.68
C LEU A 199 8.10 29.22 10.46
N THR A 200 7.86 30.53 10.31
CA THR A 200 8.68 31.59 10.92
C THR A 200 8.24 31.96 12.34
N SER A 201 7.02 31.60 12.74
CA SER A 201 6.50 31.87 14.08
C SER A 201 7.31 31.14 15.16
N PRO A 202 7.79 31.86 16.20
CA PRO A 202 8.46 31.26 17.35
C PRO A 202 7.47 30.56 18.30
N GLU A 203 6.18 30.85 18.20
CA GLU A 203 5.13 30.27 19.06
C GLU A 203 4.78 28.83 18.66
N ILE A 204 5.16 28.40 17.46
CA ILE A 204 4.96 27.04 16.96
C ILE A 204 6.27 26.28 17.11
N PRO A 205 6.37 25.35 18.09
CA PRO A 205 7.55 24.53 18.26
C PRO A 205 7.83 23.65 17.03
N ASP A 206 9.09 23.30 16.83
CA ASP A 206 9.46 22.24 15.90
C ASP A 206 8.85 20.89 16.34
N GLY A 207 8.59 20.04 15.35
CA GLY A 207 7.86 18.78 15.49
C GLY A 207 6.34 18.91 15.40
N ARG A 208 5.75 20.10 15.21
CA ARG A 208 4.29 20.29 15.22
C ARG A 208 3.64 20.21 13.83
N CYS A 209 2.42 19.69 13.79
CA CYS A 209 1.57 19.78 12.61
C CYS A 209 1.06 21.21 12.46
N VAL A 210 1.23 21.80 11.29
CA VAL A 210 0.78 23.16 10.96
C VAL A 210 -0.42 23.17 10.01
N LEU A 211 -0.59 22.10 9.24
CA LEU A 211 -1.78 21.89 8.41
C LEU A 211 -2.16 20.42 8.44
N PRO A 212 -3.34 20.04 8.98
CA PRO A 212 -3.78 18.66 9.00
C PRO A 212 -4.08 18.16 7.57
N GLY A 213 -3.81 16.88 7.36
CA GLY A 213 -4.02 16.20 6.09
C GLY A 213 -5.38 15.50 6.00
N LYS A 214 -5.43 14.49 5.13
CA LYS A 214 -6.57 13.58 4.95
C LYS A 214 -6.28 12.23 5.60
N ASP A 215 -7.32 11.44 5.82
CA ASP A 215 -7.15 10.09 6.33
C ASP A 215 -6.43 9.23 5.29
N TYR A 216 -5.62 8.30 5.79
CA TYR A 216 -4.84 7.37 5.01
C TYR A 216 -5.08 5.96 5.55
N VAL A 217 -5.58 5.07 4.69
CA VAL A 217 -5.81 3.68 5.05
C VAL A 217 -5.09 2.79 4.04
N GLU A 218 -4.29 1.85 4.51
CA GLU A 218 -3.80 0.74 3.69
C GLU A 218 -4.66 -0.49 3.96
N LEU A 219 -5.11 -1.13 2.89
CA LEU A 219 -5.82 -2.39 2.90
C LEU A 219 -4.97 -3.43 2.18
N VAL A 220 -4.48 -4.43 2.92
CA VAL A 220 -3.71 -5.55 2.36
C VAL A 220 -4.65 -6.73 2.16
N PHE A 221 -4.74 -7.23 0.94
CA PHE A 221 -5.64 -8.32 0.56
C PHE A 221 -4.90 -9.65 0.58
N GLY A 222 -5.40 -10.59 1.38
CA GLY A 222 -5.00 -12.00 1.27
C GLY A 222 -5.66 -12.69 0.07
N LEU A 223 -5.35 -13.98 -0.11
CA LEU A 223 -5.86 -14.80 -1.21
C LEU A 223 -7.39 -14.78 -1.32
N GLU A 224 -8.10 -15.07 -0.23
CA GLU A 224 -9.57 -15.12 -0.20
C GLU A 224 -10.20 -13.78 -0.60
N ALA A 225 -9.63 -12.66 -0.15
CA ALA A 225 -10.08 -11.32 -0.55
C ALA A 225 -9.86 -11.06 -2.05
N LYS A 226 -8.75 -11.54 -2.62
CA LYS A 226 -8.45 -11.43 -4.06
C LYS A 226 -9.40 -12.28 -4.90
N GLU A 227 -9.76 -13.47 -4.44
CA GLU A 227 -10.78 -14.31 -5.08
C GLU A 227 -12.16 -13.66 -5.06
N LEU A 228 -12.56 -13.06 -3.94
CA LEU A 228 -13.81 -12.27 -3.87
C LEU A 228 -13.76 -11.05 -4.79
N LEU A 229 -12.61 -10.40 -4.94
CA LEU A 229 -12.42 -9.31 -5.90
C LEU A 229 -12.56 -9.81 -7.35
N ASP A 230 -12.11 -11.02 -7.69
CA ASP A 230 -12.36 -11.64 -9.00
C ASP A 230 -13.88 -11.83 -9.22
N VAL A 231 -14.62 -12.29 -8.20
CA VAL A 231 -16.09 -12.41 -8.26
C VAL A 231 -16.74 -11.05 -8.51
N TRP A 232 -16.33 -10.00 -7.79
CA TRP A 232 -16.84 -8.65 -8.01
C TRP A 232 -16.51 -8.10 -9.41
N ARG A 233 -15.31 -8.38 -9.91
CA ARG A 233 -14.89 -7.99 -11.27
C ARG A 233 -15.72 -8.69 -12.34
N SER A 234 -16.04 -9.98 -12.16
CA SER A 234 -16.80 -10.77 -13.14
C SER A 234 -18.20 -10.20 -13.42
N LYS A 235 -18.78 -9.45 -12.48
CA LYS A 235 -20.07 -8.76 -12.63
C LYS A 235 -20.06 -7.61 -13.65
N VAL A 236 -18.89 -7.12 -14.04
CA VAL A 236 -18.75 -5.96 -14.96
C VAL A 236 -17.89 -6.24 -16.18
N THR A 237 -17.09 -7.31 -16.16
CA THR A 237 -16.27 -7.72 -17.31
C THR A 237 -15.82 -9.17 -17.15
N PRO A 238 -15.76 -9.96 -18.25
CA PRO A 238 -15.22 -11.32 -18.21
C PRO A 238 -13.83 -11.35 -17.54
N THR A 239 -13.59 -12.38 -16.73
CA THR A 239 -12.36 -12.51 -15.97
C THR A 239 -11.97 -13.96 -15.78
N ILE A 240 -10.67 -14.22 -15.69
CA ILE A 240 -10.11 -15.52 -15.34
C ILE A 240 -10.10 -15.72 -13.83
N HIS A 241 -10.05 -16.96 -13.36
CA HIS A 241 -9.77 -17.27 -11.97
C HIS A 241 -8.33 -16.87 -11.59
N GLY A 242 -8.14 -16.31 -10.39
CA GLY A 242 -6.83 -15.87 -9.90
C GLY A 242 -6.33 -14.57 -10.55
N HIS A 243 -7.22 -13.76 -11.14
CA HIS A 243 -6.85 -12.52 -11.83
C HIS A 243 -6.10 -11.56 -10.90
N HIS A 244 -6.65 -11.26 -9.72
CA HIS A 244 -6.00 -10.35 -8.78
C HIS A 244 -4.78 -10.97 -8.11
N TYR A 245 -4.79 -12.28 -7.83
CA TYR A 245 -3.61 -13.00 -7.34
C TYR A 245 -2.44 -12.79 -8.29
N LEU A 246 -2.57 -13.20 -9.55
CA LEU A 246 -1.52 -13.10 -10.56
C LEU A 246 -1.08 -11.66 -10.80
N LYS A 247 -2.01 -10.70 -10.94
CA LYS A 247 -1.64 -9.30 -11.13
C LYS A 247 -0.88 -8.71 -9.95
N SER A 248 -1.16 -9.16 -8.73
CA SER A 248 -0.47 -8.68 -7.53
C SER A 248 1.00 -9.10 -7.47
N LEU A 249 1.41 -10.11 -8.25
CA LEU A 249 2.77 -10.64 -8.26
C LEU A 249 3.74 -9.83 -9.12
N GLY A 250 3.25 -9.00 -10.05
CA GLY A 250 4.11 -8.13 -10.86
C GLY A 250 3.63 -7.86 -12.29
N PRO A 251 4.38 -7.03 -13.04
CA PRO A 251 4.08 -6.71 -14.43
C PRO A 251 4.12 -7.92 -15.36
N GLU A 252 5.01 -8.88 -15.10
CA GLU A 252 5.20 -10.09 -15.91
C GLU A 252 3.94 -10.96 -15.84
N TYR A 253 3.44 -11.20 -14.63
CA TYR A 253 2.21 -11.95 -14.41
C TYR A 253 0.96 -11.16 -14.82
N SER A 254 1.00 -9.82 -14.75
CA SER A 254 -0.05 -8.98 -15.32
C SER A 254 -0.17 -9.18 -16.84
N ALA A 255 0.95 -9.30 -17.56
CA ALA A 255 0.95 -9.60 -18.99
C ALA A 255 0.36 -10.99 -19.29
N LEU A 256 0.67 -11.99 -18.46
CA LEU A 256 0.07 -13.33 -18.55
C LEU A 256 -1.46 -13.27 -18.40
N VAL A 257 -1.97 -12.51 -17.42
CA VAL A 257 -3.41 -12.33 -17.21
C VAL A 257 -4.07 -11.69 -18.43
N TYR A 258 -3.47 -10.64 -19.01
CA TYR A 258 -3.99 -10.02 -20.22
C TYR A 258 -4.06 -11.00 -21.39
N PHE A 259 -3.01 -11.81 -21.58
CA PHE A 259 -3.00 -12.83 -22.62
C PHE A 259 -4.10 -13.88 -22.38
N ALA A 260 -4.19 -14.41 -21.17
CA ALA A 260 -5.19 -15.42 -20.79
C ALA A 260 -6.62 -14.91 -20.99
N GLU A 261 -6.92 -13.67 -20.58
CA GLU A 261 -8.23 -13.05 -20.82
C GLU A 261 -8.53 -12.87 -22.32
N ALA A 262 -7.52 -12.58 -23.14
CA ALA A 262 -7.70 -12.37 -24.58
C ALA A 262 -7.94 -13.66 -25.38
N VAL A 263 -7.42 -14.80 -24.91
CA VAL A 263 -7.61 -16.09 -25.59
C VAL A 263 -8.75 -16.93 -25.00
N ARG A 264 -9.30 -16.52 -23.85
CA ARG A 264 -10.31 -17.26 -23.08
C ARG A 264 -11.42 -17.87 -23.92
N ASP A 265 -12.09 -17.07 -24.74
CA ASP A 265 -13.25 -17.50 -25.53
C ASP A 265 -12.88 -18.52 -26.65
N ARG A 266 -11.58 -18.80 -26.85
CA ARG A 266 -11.08 -19.80 -27.80
C ARG A 266 -10.67 -21.12 -27.15
N ILE A 267 -10.51 -21.15 -25.83
CA ILE A 267 -9.94 -22.29 -25.08
C ILE A 267 -10.71 -22.63 -23.79
N GLU A 268 -11.97 -22.17 -23.70
CA GLU A 268 -12.83 -22.12 -22.50
C GLU A 268 -12.63 -23.30 -21.54
N ASP A 269 -12.80 -24.54 -22.00
CA ASP A 269 -12.85 -25.72 -21.12
C ASP A 269 -11.51 -26.11 -20.48
N LYS A 270 -10.37 -25.60 -20.99
CA LYS A 270 -9.03 -25.99 -20.52
C LYS A 270 -8.21 -24.85 -19.93
N LEU A 271 -8.69 -23.61 -20.04
CA LEU A 271 -7.90 -22.45 -19.60
C LEU A 271 -7.56 -22.53 -18.11
N ASP A 272 -8.52 -22.88 -17.27
CA ASP A 272 -8.31 -22.95 -15.82
C ASP A 272 -7.30 -24.04 -15.44
N GLU A 273 -7.33 -25.19 -16.12
CA GLU A 273 -6.34 -26.26 -15.94
C GLU A 273 -4.93 -25.78 -16.34
N TYR A 274 -4.80 -25.13 -17.50
CA TYR A 274 -3.53 -24.59 -17.96
C TYR A 274 -3.00 -23.47 -17.07
N LEU A 275 -3.89 -22.60 -16.55
CA LEU A 275 -3.52 -21.55 -15.61
C LEU A 275 -3.03 -22.15 -14.29
N LYS A 276 -3.73 -23.15 -13.74
CA LYS A 276 -3.30 -23.85 -12.53
C LYS A 276 -1.93 -24.49 -12.72
N ASP A 277 -1.72 -25.20 -13.83
CA ASP A 277 -0.42 -25.80 -14.15
C ASP A 277 0.69 -24.75 -14.31
N THR A 278 0.36 -23.62 -14.94
CA THR A 278 1.28 -22.47 -15.11
C THR A 278 1.64 -21.84 -13.77
N VAL A 279 0.69 -21.73 -12.83
CA VAL A 279 0.96 -21.24 -11.47
C VAL A 279 1.96 -22.16 -10.77
N VAL A 280 1.69 -23.45 -10.72
CA VAL A 280 2.56 -24.41 -10.02
C VAL A 280 3.95 -24.50 -10.65
N LYS A 281 4.03 -24.59 -11.99
CA LYS A 281 5.32 -24.82 -12.69
C LYS A 281 6.10 -23.55 -13.00
N GLY A 282 5.39 -22.44 -13.19
CA GLY A 282 5.92 -21.17 -13.69
C GLY A 282 5.97 -20.07 -12.64
N VAL A 283 5.02 -20.01 -11.72
CA VAL A 283 4.93 -18.95 -10.69
C VAL A 283 5.61 -19.38 -9.39
N TYR A 284 5.38 -20.59 -8.89
CA TYR A 284 5.95 -21.01 -7.61
C TYR A 284 7.46 -21.29 -7.71
N PRO A 285 8.23 -20.98 -6.63
CA PRO A 285 9.66 -21.23 -6.61
C PRO A 285 9.93 -22.74 -6.61
N ARG A 286 11.03 -23.14 -7.25
CA ARG A 286 11.46 -24.54 -7.40
C ARG A 286 12.48 -24.94 -6.34
N SER A 287 12.60 -26.24 -6.09
CA SER A 287 13.65 -26.78 -5.21
C SER A 287 15.03 -26.25 -5.60
N GLY A 288 15.76 -25.76 -4.59
CA GLY A 288 17.08 -25.15 -4.74
C GLY A 288 17.07 -23.62 -4.96
N GLU A 289 15.92 -23.02 -5.33
CA GLU A 289 15.83 -21.57 -5.49
C GLU A 289 15.82 -20.88 -4.12
N GLU A 290 16.47 -19.70 -4.03
CA GLU A 290 16.44 -18.86 -2.85
C GLU A 290 15.15 -18.02 -2.83
N VAL A 291 14.50 -17.96 -1.67
CA VAL A 291 13.28 -17.19 -1.45
C VAL A 291 13.46 -16.20 -0.31
N LYS A 292 12.79 -15.05 -0.43
CA LYS A 292 12.61 -14.07 0.64
C LYS A 292 11.22 -14.21 1.21
N ILE A 293 11.11 -14.11 2.53
CA ILE A 293 9.83 -14.25 3.23
C ILE A 293 9.51 -12.92 3.89
N PHE A 294 8.36 -12.35 3.52
CA PHE A 294 7.84 -11.10 4.06
C PHE A 294 6.57 -11.39 4.86
N HIS A 295 6.49 -10.83 6.07
CA HIS A 295 5.28 -10.84 6.88
C HIS A 295 4.79 -9.40 7.02
N MET A 296 3.65 -9.09 6.40
CA MET A 296 2.98 -7.78 6.53
C MET A 296 2.07 -7.80 7.77
N LYS A 297 2.39 -6.99 8.78
CA LYS A 297 1.63 -6.92 10.02
C LYS A 297 0.48 -5.89 9.93
N PRO A 298 -0.64 -6.07 10.66
CA PRO A 298 -1.72 -5.09 10.68
C PRO A 298 -1.31 -3.71 11.22
N ASP A 299 -0.26 -3.64 12.03
CA ASP A 299 0.26 -2.41 12.65
C ASP A 299 1.04 -1.48 11.70
N GLY A 300 1.13 -1.83 10.41
CA GLY A 300 1.90 -1.06 9.43
C GLY A 300 3.31 -1.60 9.18
N ASN A 301 3.78 -2.59 9.94
CA ASN A 301 5.16 -3.04 9.84
C ASN A 301 5.32 -4.23 8.90
N ASP A 302 6.39 -4.22 8.10
CA ASP A 302 6.79 -5.39 7.32
C ASP A 302 8.01 -6.04 7.98
N VAL A 303 7.91 -7.33 8.28
CA VAL A 303 9.02 -8.14 8.80
C VAL A 303 9.58 -8.98 7.66
N GLU A 304 10.81 -8.70 7.26
CA GLU A 304 11.57 -9.56 6.35
C GLU A 304 12.34 -10.60 7.17
N LEU A 305 12.00 -11.87 7.00
CA LEU A 305 12.74 -12.96 7.60
C LEU A 305 14.00 -13.24 6.78
N SER A 306 15.00 -13.89 7.40
CA SER A 306 16.19 -14.34 6.68
C SER A 306 15.80 -15.18 5.48
N SER A 307 16.46 -14.97 4.34
CA SER A 307 16.26 -15.78 3.14
C SER A 307 16.50 -17.27 3.41
N GLY A 308 15.85 -18.11 2.61
CA GLY A 308 15.94 -19.55 2.69
C GLY A 308 15.94 -20.20 1.32
N TYR A 309 16.26 -21.49 1.28
CA TYR A 309 16.23 -22.27 0.05
C TYR A 309 15.04 -23.20 0.05
N VAL A 310 14.35 -23.30 -1.08
CA VAL A 310 13.22 -24.22 -1.24
C VAL A 310 13.74 -25.65 -1.25
N LEU A 311 13.22 -26.49 -0.38
CA LEU A 311 13.46 -27.94 -0.39
C LEU A 311 12.46 -28.64 -1.30
N HIS A 312 11.19 -28.23 -1.23
CA HIS A 312 10.07 -28.82 -1.96
C HIS A 312 9.00 -27.76 -2.24
N SER A 313 8.31 -27.89 -3.37
CA SER A 313 7.24 -26.99 -3.80
C SER A 313 6.24 -27.76 -4.66
N ASP A 314 4.97 -27.69 -4.29
CA ASP A 314 3.84 -28.24 -5.04
C ASP A 314 2.65 -27.26 -5.00
N GLU A 315 1.47 -27.71 -5.46
CA GLU A 315 0.26 -26.89 -5.50
C GLU A 315 -0.23 -26.42 -4.11
N ASN A 316 0.13 -27.11 -3.03
CA ASN A 316 -0.43 -26.88 -1.70
C ASN A 316 0.64 -26.48 -0.67
N THR A 317 1.90 -26.88 -0.88
CA THR A 317 2.96 -26.77 0.12
C THR A 317 4.26 -26.26 -0.48
N ILE A 318 4.88 -25.30 0.20
CA ILE A 318 6.27 -24.88 -0.04
C ILE A 318 7.07 -25.10 1.24
N ILE A 319 8.13 -25.91 1.15
CA ILE A 319 9.02 -26.21 2.27
C ILE A 319 10.33 -25.43 2.09
N VAL A 320 10.66 -24.59 3.06
CA VAL A 320 11.84 -23.71 3.00
C VAL A 320 12.79 -24.02 4.15
N LYS A 321 14.08 -24.18 3.82
CA LYS A 321 15.16 -24.27 4.81
C LYS A 321 15.85 -22.93 4.98
N ARG A 322 15.92 -22.43 6.22
CA ARG A 322 16.64 -21.19 6.58
C ARG A 322 17.74 -21.50 7.57
N THR A 323 18.88 -20.83 7.42
CA THR A 323 19.99 -20.90 8.39
C THR A 323 19.97 -19.69 9.30
N MET A 324 20.04 -19.91 10.61
CA MET A 324 20.08 -18.84 11.60
C MET A 324 21.46 -18.18 11.62
N LYS A 325 21.49 -16.87 11.33
CA LYS A 325 22.74 -16.09 11.21
C LYS A 325 23.09 -15.28 12.47
N SER A 326 22.19 -15.21 13.45
CA SER A 326 22.36 -14.42 14.66
C SER A 326 22.02 -15.21 15.92
N ARG A 327 22.62 -14.81 17.04
CA ARG A 327 22.27 -15.32 18.37
C ARG A 327 20.97 -14.67 18.88
N GLY A 328 20.39 -15.20 19.94
CA GLY A 328 19.19 -14.67 20.58
C GLY A 328 18.39 -15.79 21.23
N GLU A 329 17.10 -15.56 21.43
CA GLU A 329 16.14 -16.59 21.84
C GLU A 329 15.16 -16.86 20.70
N TYR A 330 14.60 -18.06 20.67
CA TYR A 330 13.52 -18.38 19.74
C TYR A 330 12.18 -17.89 20.30
N ASP A 331 11.39 -17.22 19.47
CA ASP A 331 10.06 -16.75 19.87
C ASP A 331 9.14 -17.96 20.16
N GLY A 332 8.54 -17.98 21.34
CA GLY A 332 7.61 -19.04 21.74
C GLY A 332 8.25 -20.42 21.94
N ILE A 333 9.59 -20.50 21.98
CA ILE A 333 10.35 -21.72 22.28
C ILE A 333 11.35 -21.35 23.38
N GLU A 334 11.33 -22.06 24.51
CA GLU A 334 12.24 -21.84 25.64
C GLU A 334 13.67 -22.36 25.34
N ALA A 335 14.29 -21.83 24.27
CA ALA A 335 15.60 -22.23 23.81
C ALA A 335 16.39 -21.07 23.21
N GLU A 336 17.69 -21.03 23.51
CA GLU A 336 18.62 -20.09 22.88
C GLU A 336 18.82 -20.43 21.39
N ARG A 337 18.76 -19.42 20.54
CA ARG A 337 19.10 -19.46 19.11
C ARG A 337 20.61 -19.33 18.94
N ARG A 338 21.22 -20.30 18.25
CA ARG A 338 22.66 -20.33 17.98
C ARG A 338 22.96 -20.13 16.50
N ILE A 339 24.14 -19.59 16.21
CA ILE A 339 24.59 -19.41 14.81
C ILE A 339 24.78 -20.79 14.17
N GLY A 340 24.15 -21.00 13.03
CA GLY A 340 24.18 -22.26 12.29
C GLY A 340 23.14 -23.30 12.73
N ASP A 341 22.29 -22.97 13.72
CA ASP A 341 20.98 -23.63 13.82
C ASP A 341 20.21 -23.38 12.52
N TYR A 342 19.25 -24.24 12.21
CA TYR A 342 18.44 -24.10 11.00
C TYR A 342 16.96 -24.33 11.29
N ALA A 343 16.12 -23.77 10.43
CA ALA A 343 14.67 -23.88 10.50
C ALA A 343 14.17 -24.51 9.20
N ILE A 344 13.28 -25.49 9.32
CA ILE A 344 12.48 -26.00 8.21
C ILE A 344 11.07 -25.44 8.42
N THR A 345 10.63 -24.62 7.47
CA THR A 345 9.30 -24.00 7.50
C THR A 345 8.43 -24.61 6.42
N GLU A 346 7.29 -25.17 6.81
CA GLU A 346 6.28 -25.71 5.92
C GLU A 346 5.15 -24.69 5.75
N PHE A 347 5.15 -24.00 4.61
CA PHE A 347 4.09 -23.07 4.23
C PHE A 347 2.98 -23.85 3.52
N LYS A 348 1.78 -23.81 4.08
CA LYS A 348 0.57 -24.38 3.48
C LYS A 348 -0.20 -23.25 2.80
N LEU A 349 -0.28 -23.29 1.46
CA LEU A 349 -0.71 -22.15 0.64
C LEU A 349 -2.19 -21.77 0.79
N ASN A 350 -3.01 -22.67 1.36
CA ASN A 350 -4.45 -22.47 1.56
C ASN A 350 -4.87 -22.59 3.04
N GLU A 351 -3.92 -22.56 3.97
CA GLU A 351 -4.19 -22.71 5.40
C GLU A 351 -3.79 -21.45 6.16
N TRP A 352 -4.51 -21.18 7.25
CA TRP A 352 -4.28 -20.01 8.12
C TRP A 352 -3.12 -20.16 9.09
N TYR A 353 -2.15 -21.02 8.74
CA TYR A 353 -0.95 -21.22 9.53
C TYR A 353 0.19 -21.79 8.71
N TYR A 354 1.41 -21.60 9.22
CA TYR A 354 2.57 -22.38 8.81
C TYR A 354 3.32 -22.88 10.04
N VAL A 355 4.03 -24.00 9.88
CA VAL A 355 4.79 -24.62 10.97
C VAL A 355 6.27 -24.49 10.68
N THR A 356 7.02 -24.00 11.67
CA THR A 356 8.48 -23.99 11.64
C THR A 356 9.02 -24.99 12.66
N THR A 357 9.79 -25.96 12.18
CA THR A 357 10.58 -26.84 13.05
C THR A 357 12.02 -26.33 13.09
N TYR A 358 12.55 -26.11 14.28
CA TYR A 358 13.91 -25.64 14.51
C TYR A 358 14.82 -26.79 14.90
N PHE A 359 16.04 -26.76 14.37
CA PHE A 359 17.06 -27.78 14.57
C PHE A 359 18.39 -27.15 14.92
N ARG A 360 19.14 -27.85 15.78
CA ARG A 360 20.56 -27.58 16.01
C ARG A 360 21.37 -27.93 14.77
N ARG A 361 22.60 -27.41 14.68
CA ARG A 361 23.52 -27.69 13.57
C ARG A 361 23.78 -29.19 13.36
N ASP A 362 23.78 -29.98 14.44
CA ASP A 362 23.98 -31.43 14.43
C ASP A 362 22.71 -32.22 14.02
N GLY A 363 21.58 -31.54 13.84
CA GLY A 363 20.31 -32.14 13.47
C GLY A 363 19.37 -32.44 14.64
N ALA A 364 19.75 -32.17 15.89
CA ALA A 364 18.84 -32.34 17.02
C ALA A 364 17.66 -31.35 16.94
N GLU A 365 16.43 -31.84 17.06
CA GLU A 365 15.23 -30.99 17.08
C GLU A 365 15.21 -30.14 18.36
N ILE A 366 14.97 -28.85 18.19
CA ILE A 366 14.84 -27.87 19.28
C ILE A 366 13.37 -27.74 19.69
N GLY A 367 12.48 -27.68 18.69
CA GLY A 367 11.04 -27.53 18.89
C GLY A 367 10.33 -27.03 17.64
N LYS A 368 9.01 -26.93 17.74
CA LYS A 368 8.11 -26.48 16.68
C LYS A 368 7.37 -25.23 17.10
N TYR A 369 7.19 -24.33 16.14
CA TYR A 369 6.42 -23.11 16.28
C TYR A 369 5.40 -23.02 15.16
N ALA A 370 4.11 -22.97 15.51
CA ALA A 370 3.03 -22.74 14.56
C ALA A 370 2.68 -21.25 14.57
N ASN A 371 2.79 -20.59 13.42
CA ASN A 371 2.39 -19.20 13.26
C ASN A 371 1.01 -19.15 12.62
N ILE A 372 0.06 -18.47 13.26
CA ILE A 372 -1.27 -18.21 12.69
C ILE A 372 -1.17 -16.93 11.85
N CYS A 373 -1.47 -17.03 10.56
CA CYS A 373 -1.39 -15.93 9.61
C CYS A 373 -2.37 -16.16 8.44
N THR A 374 -2.56 -15.17 7.57
CA THR A 374 -3.27 -15.39 6.30
C THR A 374 -2.55 -16.44 5.46
N PRO A 375 -3.26 -17.15 4.57
CA PRO A 375 -2.63 -18.06 3.63
C PRO A 375 -1.47 -17.37 2.88
N PRO A 376 -0.27 -18.00 2.85
CA PRO A 376 0.92 -17.40 2.26
C PRO A 376 0.83 -17.38 0.74
N GLU A 377 1.25 -16.26 0.15
CA GLU A 377 1.32 -16.08 -1.29
C GLU A 377 2.77 -16.17 -1.79
N ALA A 378 2.98 -16.77 -2.95
CA ALA A 378 4.32 -17.09 -3.44
C ALA A 378 4.48 -16.83 -4.94
N SER A 379 5.61 -16.23 -5.32
CA SER A 379 6.03 -16.08 -6.69
C SER A 379 7.54 -16.18 -6.82
N LYS A 380 8.01 -16.49 -8.03
CA LYS A 380 9.38 -16.21 -8.44
C LYS A 380 9.60 -14.70 -8.55
N VAL A 381 10.81 -14.29 -8.20
CA VAL A 381 11.31 -12.90 -8.29
C VAL A 381 11.70 -12.56 -9.71
#